data_AF-A0A9W4UYY2-F1
#
_entry.id   AF-A0A9W4UYY2-F1
#
_cell.length_a   1.000
_cell.length_b   1.000
_cell.length_c   1.000
_cell.angle_alpha   90.00
_cell.angle_beta   90.00
_cell.angle_gamma   90.00
#
_symmetry.space_group_name_H-M   'P 1'
#
loop_
_entity.id
_entity.type
_entity.pdbx_description
1 polymer ?
#
loop_
_entity_poly.entity_id
_entity_poly.type
_entity_poly.pdbx_seq_one_letter_code
_entity_poly.pdbx_strand_id
1 'polypeptide(L)'
;MASKRGLVLTAGLLAAITAASFAIWLPGTSTPTLVVSDPGDHLDGIEAVRAVLAESVRSEYGAVLEGAPRGPYEESAQAAARQARGQMAELLSASPPAGWEASYAAQAGAVRALGAYIVETMAAAAEIEAGGPGEAAGRAAGLLEESERLAAEAMALRP
;
A
#
# COMPACT_ATOMS: atom_id res chain seq x y z
N MET A 1 -13.61 24.50 -11.55
CA MET A 1 -12.21 24.82 -11.17
C MET A 1 -11.66 23.60 -10.45
N ALA A 2 -10.83 22.79 -11.11
CA ALA A 2 -10.20 21.65 -10.44
C ALA A 2 -9.34 22.20 -9.29
N SER A 3 -9.62 21.77 -8.05
CA SER A 3 -8.81 22.22 -6.91
C SER A 3 -7.38 21.73 -7.13
N LYS A 4 -6.39 22.56 -6.82
CA LYS A 4 -4.96 22.20 -6.97
C LYS A 4 -4.60 20.90 -6.25
N ARG A 5 -5.36 20.55 -5.20
CA ARG A 5 -5.23 19.33 -4.41
C ARG A 5 -5.72 18.09 -5.17
N GLY A 6 -6.85 18.19 -5.87
CA GLY A 6 -7.38 17.10 -6.70
C GLY A 6 -6.42 16.74 -7.83
N LEU A 7 -5.79 17.73 -8.47
CA LEU A 7 -4.83 17.50 -9.56
C LEU A 7 -3.59 16.72 -9.10
N VAL A 8 -3.05 17.03 -7.91
CA VAL A 8 -1.86 16.35 -7.37
C VAL A 8 -2.17 14.88 -7.02
N LEU A 9 -3.33 14.62 -6.40
CA LEU A 9 -3.80 13.25 -6.13
C LEU A 9 -4.00 12.45 -7.43
N THR A 10 -4.69 13.04 -8.41
CA THR A 10 -4.92 12.38 -9.70
C THR A 10 -3.61 12.14 -10.45
N ALA A 11 -2.67 13.08 -10.42
CA ALA A 11 -1.37 12.94 -11.05
C ALA A 11 -0.50 11.87 -10.36
N GLY A 12 -0.51 11.81 -9.03
CA GLY A 12 0.22 10.78 -8.27
C GLY A 12 -0.32 9.38 -8.54
N LEU A 13 -1.65 9.20 -8.51
CA LEU A 13 -2.29 7.93 -8.84
C LEU A 13 -2.01 7.52 -10.29
N LEU A 14 -2.08 8.47 -11.24
CA LEU A 14 -1.73 8.18 -12.63
C LEU A 14 -0.26 7.75 -12.78
N ALA A 15 0.67 8.42 -12.10
CA ALA A 15 2.09 8.09 -12.17
C ALA A 15 2.35 6.67 -11.63
N ALA A 16 1.70 6.30 -10.52
CA ALA A 16 1.81 4.96 -9.93
C ALA A 16 1.24 3.86 -10.86
N ILE A 17 0.04 4.06 -11.43
CA ILE A 17 -0.57 3.12 -12.38
C ILE A 17 0.28 2.99 -13.65
N THR A 18 0.85 4.11 -14.11
CA THR A 18 1.72 4.12 -15.29
C THR A 18 2.98 3.32 -15.03
N ALA A 19 3.67 3.52 -13.91
CA ALA A 19 4.86 2.75 -13.54
C ALA A 19 4.57 1.25 -13.42
N ALA A 20 3.46 0.87 -12.77
CA ALA A 20 3.04 -0.52 -12.65
C ALA A 20 2.73 -1.18 -14.01
N SER A 21 2.17 -0.40 -14.95
CA SER A 21 1.82 -0.88 -16.29
C SER A 21 3.06 -1.22 -17.15
N PHE A 22 4.22 -0.59 -16.89
CA PHE A 22 5.47 -0.89 -17.58
C PHE A 22 6.18 -2.16 -17.06
N ALA A 23 5.85 -2.65 -15.86
CA ALA A 23 6.46 -3.85 -15.29
C ALA A 23 5.97 -5.16 -15.95
N ILE A 24 4.87 -5.14 -16.70
CA ILE A 24 4.17 -6.34 -17.20
C ILE A 24 4.75 -6.85 -18.56
N TRP A 25 5.71 -6.17 -19.17
CA TRP A 25 6.22 -6.54 -20.49
C TRP A 25 7.55 -7.31 -20.45
N LEU A 26 7.51 -8.59 -20.07
CA LEU A 26 8.57 -9.56 -20.42
C LEU A 26 7.99 -10.73 -21.25
N PRO A 27 8.62 -11.13 -22.36
CA PRO A 27 8.17 -12.28 -23.14
C PRO A 27 8.83 -13.58 -22.64
N GLY A 28 8.05 -14.62 -22.31
CA GLY A 28 8.60 -15.99 -22.24
C GLY A 28 7.94 -17.00 -21.29
N THR A 29 7.05 -17.82 -21.85
CA THR A 29 6.77 -19.26 -21.62
C THR A 29 6.69 -19.90 -20.21
N SER A 30 5.51 -20.48 -19.96
CA SER A 30 5.20 -21.67 -19.12
C SER A 30 4.95 -21.44 -17.62
N THR A 31 3.72 -21.78 -17.19
CA THR A 31 3.15 -21.81 -15.82
C THR A 31 3.57 -20.62 -14.94
N PRO A 32 2.70 -19.61 -14.68
CA PRO A 32 3.12 -18.29 -14.24
C PRO A 32 3.64 -18.31 -12.79
N THR A 33 4.87 -18.78 -12.64
CA THR A 33 5.72 -18.49 -11.49
C THR A 33 6.47 -17.26 -11.94
N LEU A 34 6.21 -16.11 -11.32
CA LEU A 34 6.94 -14.88 -11.63
C LEU A 34 8.42 -15.14 -11.29
N VAL A 35 9.24 -15.48 -12.29
CA VAL A 35 10.68 -15.61 -12.12
C VAL A 35 11.24 -14.20 -12.13
N VAL A 36 11.47 -13.69 -10.93
CA VAL A 36 11.98 -12.34 -10.73
C VAL A 36 13.45 -12.30 -11.16
N SER A 37 13.72 -11.70 -12.31
CA SER A 37 15.08 -11.60 -12.87
C SER A 37 15.95 -10.60 -12.10
N ASP A 38 15.33 -9.59 -11.48
CA ASP A 38 15.96 -8.69 -10.53
C ASP A 38 15.11 -8.57 -9.25
N PRO A 39 15.44 -9.33 -8.19
CA PRO A 39 14.66 -9.36 -6.96
C PRO A 39 14.70 -8.05 -6.18
N GLY A 40 15.75 -7.24 -6.35
CA GLY A 40 15.88 -5.92 -5.72
C GLY A 40 14.93 -4.92 -6.34
N ASP A 41 14.99 -4.78 -7.67
CA ASP A 41 14.11 -3.87 -8.42
C ASP A 41 12.62 -4.20 -8.24
N HIS A 42 12.27 -5.49 -8.16
CA HIS A 42 10.90 -5.91 -7.89
C HIS A 42 10.43 -5.44 -6.50
N LEU A 43 11.25 -5.64 -5.46
CA LEU A 43 10.90 -5.16 -4.11
C LEU A 43 10.86 -3.63 -4.03
N ASP A 44 11.73 -2.93 -4.76
CA ASP A 44 11.69 -1.47 -4.87
C ASP A 44 10.40 -0.98 -5.54
N GLY A 45 9.92 -1.69 -6.56
CA GLY A 45 8.62 -1.42 -7.17
C GLY A 45 7.45 -1.62 -6.21
N ILE A 46 7.44 -2.73 -5.47
CA ILE A 46 6.43 -3.01 -4.44
C ILE A 46 6.45 -1.91 -3.37
N GLU A 47 7.64 -1.54 -2.91
CA GLU A 47 7.86 -0.53 -1.88
C GLU A 47 7.40 0.85 -2.31
N ALA A 48 7.73 1.26 -3.55
CA ALA A 48 7.30 2.54 -4.09
C ALA A 48 5.77 2.67 -4.09
N VAL A 49 5.07 1.62 -4.54
CA VAL A 49 3.60 1.60 -4.51
C VAL A 49 3.09 1.60 -3.06
N ARG A 50 3.68 0.80 -2.15
CA ARG A 50 3.30 0.78 -0.73
C ARG A 50 3.41 2.16 -0.10
N ALA A 51 4.54 2.85 -0.30
CA ALA A 51 4.78 4.18 0.24
C ALA A 51 3.78 5.22 -0.29
N VAL A 52 3.49 5.18 -1.60
CA VAL A 52 2.48 6.05 -2.21
C VAL A 52 1.08 5.78 -1.65
N LEU A 53 0.70 4.51 -1.48
CA LEU A 53 -0.59 4.14 -0.89
C LEU A 53 -0.70 4.59 0.56
N ALA A 54 0.35 4.37 1.36
CA ALA A 54 0.41 4.81 2.75
C ALA A 54 0.20 6.32 2.86
N GLU A 55 0.92 7.10 2.04
CA GLU A 55 0.82 8.56 2.07
C GLU A 55 -0.53 9.07 1.57
N SER A 56 -1.08 8.49 0.50
CA SER A 56 -2.41 8.86 0.00
C SER A 56 -3.47 8.66 1.09
N VAL A 57 -3.48 7.49 1.72
CA VAL A 57 -4.48 7.17 2.75
C VAL A 57 -4.26 8.03 4.00
N ARG A 58 -3.01 8.26 4.43
CA ARG A 58 -2.68 9.13 5.56
C ARG A 58 -3.18 10.56 5.33
N SER A 59 -2.92 11.10 4.15
CA SER A 59 -3.33 12.45 3.77
C SER A 59 -4.84 12.60 3.68
N GLU A 60 -5.51 11.68 2.99
CA GLU A 60 -6.97 11.72 2.81
C GLU A 60 -7.73 11.45 4.12
N TYR A 61 -7.23 10.54 4.96
CA TYR A 61 -7.77 10.32 6.30
C TYR A 61 -7.57 11.55 7.19
N GLY A 62 -6.40 12.20 7.12
CA GLY A 62 -6.15 13.47 7.82
C GLY A 62 -7.16 14.55 7.45
N ALA A 63 -7.56 14.64 6.17
CA ALA A 63 -8.61 15.57 5.76
C ALA A 63 -9.96 15.25 6.41
N VAL A 64 -10.31 13.98 6.62
CA VAL A 64 -11.53 13.58 7.36
C VAL A 64 -11.45 14.03 8.81
N LEU A 65 -10.28 13.90 9.46
CA LEU A 65 -10.06 14.40 10.82
C LEU A 65 -10.26 15.93 10.91
N GLU A 66 -9.95 16.66 9.84
CA GLU A 66 -10.17 18.11 9.72
C GLU A 66 -11.62 18.49 9.34
N GLY A 67 -12.52 17.51 9.19
CA GLY A 67 -13.94 17.73 8.88
C GLY A 67 -14.32 17.59 7.40
N ALA A 68 -13.45 17.02 6.56
CA ALA A 68 -13.84 16.62 5.21
C ALA A 68 -14.87 15.48 5.24
N PRO A 69 -15.77 15.39 4.24
CA PRO A 69 -16.78 14.34 4.19
C PRO A 69 -16.14 12.96 4.06
N ARG A 70 -16.70 11.97 4.80
CA ARG A 70 -16.22 10.59 4.82
C ARG A 70 -16.31 9.88 3.46
N GLY A 71 -17.41 10.09 2.73
CA GLY A 71 -17.73 9.31 1.52
C GLY A 71 -16.62 9.24 0.48
N PRO A 72 -16.05 10.37 0.02
CA PRO A 72 -14.93 10.37 -0.93
C PRO A 72 -13.69 9.63 -0.43
N TYR A 73 -13.37 9.75 0.86
CA TYR A 73 -12.25 9.03 1.48
C TYR A 73 -12.53 7.53 1.57
N GLU A 74 -13.75 7.11 1.90
CA GLU A 74 -14.12 5.69 1.98
C GLU A 74 -13.96 4.99 0.62
N GLU A 75 -14.33 5.67 -0.48
CA GLU A 75 -14.14 5.16 -1.83
C GLU A 75 -12.67 4.98 -2.21
N SER A 76 -11.82 5.99 -1.92
CA SER A 76 -10.38 5.92 -2.21
C SER A 76 -9.66 4.91 -1.33
N ALA A 77 -10.00 4.84 -0.04
CA ALA A 77 -9.46 3.85 0.89
C ALA A 77 -9.83 2.41 0.47
N GLN A 78 -11.05 2.17 -0.01
CA GLN A 78 -11.41 0.87 -0.56
C GLN A 78 -10.58 0.51 -1.81
N ALA A 79 -10.30 1.49 -2.68
CA ALA A 79 -9.43 1.27 -3.83
C ALA A 79 -8.00 0.95 -3.42
N ALA A 80 -7.43 1.71 -2.47
CA ALA A 80 -6.10 1.47 -1.91
C ALA A 80 -6.00 0.09 -1.24
N ALA A 81 -7.03 -0.32 -0.50
CA ALA A 81 -7.08 -1.65 0.12
C ALA A 81 -7.15 -2.78 -0.91
N ARG A 82 -7.75 -2.57 -2.08
CA ARG A 82 -7.70 -3.53 -3.19
C ARG A 82 -6.30 -3.61 -3.80
N GLN A 83 -5.63 -2.47 -3.96
CA GLN A 83 -4.25 -2.42 -4.48
C GLN A 83 -3.27 -3.14 -3.53
N ALA A 84 -3.35 -2.89 -2.22
CA ALA A 84 -2.54 -3.58 -1.23
C ALA A 84 -2.75 -5.12 -1.27
N ARG A 85 -3.99 -5.58 -1.44
CA ARG A 85 -4.28 -7.02 -1.63
C ARG A 85 -3.67 -7.58 -2.90
N GLY A 86 -3.69 -6.82 -4.00
CA GLY A 86 -3.04 -7.20 -5.25
C GLY A 86 -1.53 -7.40 -5.09
N GLN A 87 -0.84 -6.43 -4.48
CA GLN A 87 0.59 -6.54 -4.19
C GLN A 87 0.91 -7.72 -3.27
N MET A 88 0.06 -7.98 -2.27
CA MET A 88 0.24 -9.13 -1.38
C MET A 88 0.09 -10.45 -2.13
N ALA A 89 -0.88 -10.57 -3.05
CA ALA A 89 -1.03 -11.75 -3.89
C ALA A 89 0.19 -11.96 -4.81
N GLU A 90 0.73 -10.88 -5.38
CA GLU A 90 1.95 -10.90 -6.18
C GLU A 90 3.14 -11.43 -5.36
N LEU A 91 3.40 -10.85 -4.18
CA LEU A 91 4.49 -11.30 -3.28
C LEU A 91 4.35 -12.76 -2.84
N LEU A 92 3.13 -13.23 -2.57
CA LEU A 92 2.87 -14.62 -2.20
C LEU A 92 3.03 -15.60 -3.37
N SER A 93 2.80 -15.12 -4.59
CA SER A 93 2.99 -15.89 -5.83
C SER A 93 4.41 -15.84 -6.36
N ALA A 94 5.20 -14.85 -5.91
CA ALA A 94 6.60 -14.72 -6.25
C ALA A 94 7.35 -15.91 -5.66
N SER A 95 8.20 -16.54 -6.48
CA SER A 95 9.18 -17.51 -6.01
C SER A 95 10.52 -16.79 -5.88
N PRO A 96 10.82 -16.13 -4.74
CA PRO A 96 12.06 -15.38 -4.59
C PRO A 96 13.27 -16.30 -4.76
N PRO A 97 14.37 -15.80 -5.36
CA PRO A 97 15.61 -16.55 -5.44
C PRO A 97 16.24 -16.73 -4.06
N ALA A 98 17.13 -17.71 -3.93
CA ALA A 98 17.81 -18.01 -2.67
C ALA A 98 18.53 -16.78 -2.09
N GLY A 99 18.34 -16.54 -0.79
CA GLY A 99 18.87 -15.40 -0.05
C GLY A 99 17.88 -14.24 0.06
N TRP A 100 16.84 -14.16 -0.77
CA TRP A 100 15.87 -13.06 -0.77
C TRP A 100 14.59 -13.38 0.02
N GLU A 101 14.41 -14.61 0.48
CA GLU A 101 13.16 -15.08 1.10
C GLU A 101 12.77 -14.24 2.33
N ALA A 102 13.75 -13.88 3.16
CA ALA A 102 13.51 -13.08 4.36
C ALA A 102 13.08 -11.65 4.01
N SER A 103 13.70 -11.04 2.99
CA SER A 103 13.34 -9.71 2.49
C SER A 103 11.93 -9.70 1.90
N TYR A 104 11.58 -10.71 1.09
CA TYR A 104 10.22 -10.86 0.54
C TYR A 104 9.16 -11.10 1.63
N ALA A 105 9.47 -11.93 2.63
CA ALA A 105 8.56 -12.19 3.75
C ALA A 105 8.30 -10.92 4.58
N ALA A 106 9.35 -10.16 4.87
CA ALA A 106 9.23 -8.88 5.56
C ALA A 106 8.38 -7.88 4.74
N GLN A 107 8.62 -7.79 3.42
CA GLN A 107 7.84 -6.91 2.55
C GLN A 107 6.36 -7.33 2.45
N ALA A 108 6.08 -8.64 2.40
CA ALA A 108 4.71 -9.15 2.44
C ALA A 108 4.02 -8.79 3.77
N GLY A 109 4.77 -8.84 4.88
CA GLY A 109 4.33 -8.33 6.18
C GLY A 109 4.01 -6.83 6.13
N ALA A 110 4.89 -6.03 5.53
CA ALA A 110 4.71 -4.58 5.40
C ALA A 110 3.44 -4.21 4.61
N VAL A 111 3.20 -4.87 3.47
CA VAL A 111 2.00 -4.68 2.64
C VAL A 111 0.74 -5.17 3.36
N ARG A 112 0.81 -6.28 4.10
CA ARG A 112 -0.30 -6.77 4.93
C ARG A 112 -0.68 -5.77 6.01
N ALA A 113 0.30 -5.25 6.74
CA ALA A 113 0.09 -4.25 7.78
C ALA A 113 -0.49 -2.95 7.20
N LEU A 114 -0.03 -2.52 6.01
CA LEU A 114 -0.64 -1.40 5.29
C LEU A 114 -2.11 -1.68 4.96
N GLY A 115 -2.44 -2.84 4.42
CA GLY A 115 -3.82 -3.21 4.11
C GLY A 115 -4.73 -3.16 5.34
N ALA A 116 -4.24 -3.61 6.49
CA ALA A 116 -4.94 -3.52 7.77
C ALA A 116 -5.09 -2.07 8.25
N TYR A 117 -4.03 -1.26 8.16
CA TYR A 117 -4.07 0.17 8.45
C TYR A 117 -5.20 0.88 7.68
N ILE A 118 -5.29 0.64 6.36
CA ILE A 118 -6.31 1.26 5.51
C ILE A 118 -7.72 0.90 6.01
N VAL A 119 -7.95 -0.36 6.37
CA VAL A 119 -9.23 -0.82 6.92
C VAL A 119 -9.55 -0.16 8.26
N GLU A 120 -8.59 -0.09 9.17
CA GLU A 120 -8.80 0.57 10.47
C GLU A 120 -9.04 2.08 10.31
N THR A 121 -8.42 2.76 9.34
CA THR A 121 -8.72 4.18 9.09
C THR A 121 -10.15 4.40 8.58
N MET A 122 -10.71 3.47 7.79
CA MET A 122 -12.14 3.53 7.41
C MET A 122 -13.05 3.32 8.62
N ALA A 123 -12.72 2.38 9.50
CA ALA A 123 -13.45 2.16 10.74
C ALA A 123 -13.38 3.40 11.65
N ALA A 124 -12.21 4.02 11.76
CA ALA A 124 -12.01 5.23 12.55
C ALA A 124 -12.80 6.42 11.98
N ALA A 125 -12.84 6.58 10.66
CA ALA A 125 -13.66 7.59 10.02
C ALA A 125 -15.17 7.38 10.28
N ALA A 126 -15.63 6.13 10.31
CA ALA A 126 -17.00 5.80 10.68
C ALA A 126 -17.29 6.07 12.16
N GLU A 127 -16.35 5.76 13.07
CA GLU A 127 -16.47 6.09 14.50
C GLU A 127 -16.59 7.60 14.71
N ILE A 128 -15.79 8.42 14.02
CA ILE A 128 -15.83 9.88 14.13
C ILE A 128 -17.21 10.43 13.73
N GLU A 129 -17.78 9.97 12.62
CA GLU A 129 -19.11 10.39 12.18
C GLU A 129 -20.20 9.98 13.17
N ALA A 130 -20.04 8.83 13.82
CA ALA A 130 -20.96 8.33 14.84
C ALA A 130 -20.74 8.95 16.24
N GLY A 131 -19.71 9.78 16.44
CA GLY A 131 -19.33 10.29 17.77
C GLY A 131 -18.79 9.21 18.72
N GLY A 132 -18.21 8.15 18.15
CA GLY A 132 -17.66 7.00 18.86
C GLY A 132 -16.32 7.25 19.57
N PRO A 133 -15.77 6.22 20.24
CA PRO A 133 -14.63 6.36 21.15
C PRO A 133 -13.27 6.60 20.46
N GLY A 134 -13.16 6.41 19.15
CA GLY A 134 -11.93 6.67 18.38
C GLY A 134 -10.84 5.60 18.57
N GLU A 135 -11.20 4.39 19.01
CA GLU A 135 -10.25 3.29 19.24
C GLU A 135 -9.59 2.83 17.94
N ALA A 136 -10.34 2.86 16.83
CA ALA A 136 -9.82 2.46 15.52
C ALA A 136 -8.65 3.35 15.05
N ALA A 137 -8.63 4.63 15.44
CA ALA A 137 -7.52 5.52 15.10
C ALA A 137 -6.20 5.09 15.76
N GLY A 138 -6.25 4.65 17.02
CA GLY A 138 -5.10 4.12 17.74
C GLY A 138 -4.56 2.82 17.13
N ARG A 139 -5.47 1.91 16.74
CA ARG A 139 -5.09 0.67 16.03
C ARG A 139 -4.48 0.95 14.67
N ALA A 140 -5.06 1.89 13.91
CA ALA A 140 -4.52 2.32 12.63
C ALA A 140 -3.08 2.83 12.76
N ALA A 141 -2.80 3.70 13.74
CA ALA A 141 -1.45 4.22 13.96
C ALA A 141 -0.42 3.09 14.20
N GLY A 142 -0.74 2.13 15.06
CA GLY A 142 0.16 0.99 15.33
C GLY A 142 0.41 0.11 14.10
N LEU A 143 -0.60 -0.09 13.24
CA LEU A 143 -0.46 -0.86 11.99
C LEU A 143 0.40 -0.13 10.95
N LEU A 144 0.33 1.19 10.90
CA LEU A 144 1.18 1.98 10.02
C LEU A 144 2.65 1.93 10.46
N GLU A 145 2.91 2.07 11.75
CA GLU A 145 4.25 1.90 12.33
C GLU A 145 4.80 0.49 12.06
N GLU A 146 3.97 -0.55 12.22
CA GLU A 146 4.34 -1.92 11.88
C GLU A 146 4.66 -2.08 10.39
N SER A 147 3.86 -1.48 9.50
CA SER A 147 4.12 -1.50 8.06
C SER A 147 5.46 -0.86 7.72
N GLU A 148 5.74 0.33 8.27
CA GLU A 148 7.00 1.06 8.05
C GLU A 148 8.21 0.30 8.62
N ARG A 149 8.07 -0.30 9.81
CA ARG A 149 9.11 -1.15 10.41
C ARG A 149 9.44 -2.35 9.54
N LEU A 150 8.43 -3.09 9.08
CA LEU A 150 8.61 -4.29 8.26
C LEU A 150 9.19 -3.95 6.88
N ALA A 151 8.83 -2.79 6.32
CA ALA A 151 9.44 -2.31 5.07
C ALA A 151 10.93 -1.99 5.24
N ALA A 152 11.30 -1.33 6.35
CA ALA A 152 12.69 -1.07 6.68
C ALA A 152 13.48 -2.38 6.93
N GLU A 153 12.86 -3.35 7.61
CA GLU A 153 13.42 -4.68 7.80
C GLU A 153 13.64 -5.40 6.47
N ALA A 154 12.68 -5.33 5.55
CA ALA A 154 12.82 -5.91 4.21
C ALA A 154 14.04 -5.36 3.46
N MET A 155 14.30 -4.05 3.56
CA MET A 155 15.50 -3.42 2.98
C MET A 155 16.79 -3.88 3.65
N ALA A 156 16.78 -4.06 4.97
CA ALA A 156 17.95 -4.49 5.73
C ALA A 156 18.31 -5.98 5.50
N LEU A 157 17.32 -6.79 5.13
CA LEU A 157 17.47 -8.23 4.85
C LEU A 157 17.87 -8.54 3.40
N ARG A 158 18.17 -7.53 2.58
CA ARG A 158 18.65 -7.75 1.21
C ARG A 158 20.06 -8.38 1.23
N PRO A 159 20.34 -9.37 0.36
CA PRO A 159 21.67 -9.98 0.20
C PRO A 159 22.79 -9.02 -0.20
#